data_AF-A0A821LGH2-F1
#
_entry.id   AF-A0A821LGH2-F1
#
_cell.length_a   1.000
_cell.length_b   1.000
_cell.length_c   1.000
_cell.angle_alpha   90.00
_cell.angle_beta   90.00
_cell.angle_gamma   90.00
#
_symmetry.space_group_name_H-M   'P 1'
#
loop_
_entity.id
_entity.type
_entity.pdbx_description
1 polymer ?
#
loop_
_entity_poly.entity_id
_entity_poly.type
_entity_poly.pdbx_seq_one_letter_code
_entity_poly.pdbx_strand_id
1 'polypeptide(L)'
;MERSSAFTIITVSVLAVISLLFFWNGKSCSPLPFFFTNDCRLSLIESDNFICESNAVWNERKTVYETQDKENMKKRNSNIFFLSNWEPNFHCSHARRIGQMGDGGKWVCDPHRLKARPNCLIYSAGSNGDFGFEVHMKNVMPHCEIHTFDQRRYTCPQNVCIFHQITFGNGT
;
A
#
# COMPACT_ATOMS: atom_id res chain seq x y z
N MET A 1 -7.55 12.64 70.20
CA MET A 1 -6.08 12.45 70.16
C MET A 1 -5.86 10.97 70.45
N GLU A 2 -5.28 10.08 69.65
CA GLU A 2 -4.43 10.12 68.47
C GLU A 2 -4.78 8.88 67.62
N ARG A 3 -5.48 9.04 66.49
CA ARG A 3 -5.72 7.95 65.53
C ARG A 3 -5.72 8.54 64.14
N SER A 4 -4.56 9.06 63.71
CA SER A 4 -4.46 9.67 62.37
C SER A 4 -3.05 9.69 61.77
N SER A 5 -2.01 9.45 62.55
CA SER A 5 -0.63 9.59 62.04
C SER A 5 -0.05 8.25 61.58
N ALA A 6 -0.20 7.17 62.36
CA ALA A 6 0.41 5.88 62.04
C ALA A 6 -0.16 5.21 60.77
N PHE A 7 -1.48 5.29 60.56
CA PHE A 7 -2.13 4.68 59.40
C PHE A 7 -1.75 5.38 58.09
N THR A 8 -1.65 6.72 58.13
CA THR A 8 -1.21 7.55 57.00
C THR A 8 0.27 7.34 56.69
N ILE A 9 1.11 7.16 57.70
CA ILE A 9 2.53 6.86 57.51
C ILE A 9 2.70 5.49 56.83
N ILE A 10 1.98 4.47 57.31
CA ILE A 10 2.07 3.11 56.74
C ILE A 10 1.59 3.10 55.27
N THR A 11 0.49 3.77 54.95
CA THR A 11 -0.02 3.81 53.57
C THR A 11 0.92 4.56 52.63
N VAL A 12 1.52 5.68 53.08
CA VAL A 12 2.52 6.42 52.29
C VAL A 12 3.80 5.58 52.10
N SER A 13 4.26 4.88 53.12
CA SER A 13 5.43 4.01 53.02
C SER A 13 5.21 2.83 52.08
N VAL A 14 4.04 2.18 52.13
CA VAL A 14 3.68 1.07 51.24
C VAL A 14 3.58 1.55 49.78
N LEU A 15 2.93 2.69 49.53
CA LEU A 15 2.83 3.25 48.18
C LEU A 15 4.21 3.67 47.63
N ALA A 16 5.09 4.24 48.46
CA ALA A 16 6.45 4.59 48.06
C ALA A 16 7.28 3.35 47.70
N VAL A 17 7.17 2.26 48.46
CA VAL A 17 7.85 0.99 48.16
C VAL A 17 7.30 0.37 46.87
N ILE A 18 5.99 0.38 46.66
CA ILE A 18 5.36 -0.11 45.43
C ILE A 18 5.85 0.71 44.22
N SER A 19 5.85 2.04 44.31
CA SER A 19 6.39 2.90 43.25
C SER A 19 7.87 2.61 42.99
N LEU A 20 8.71 2.50 44.02
CA LEU A 20 10.13 2.16 43.87
C LEU A 20 10.34 0.79 43.20
N LEU A 21 9.50 -0.21 43.51
CA LEU A 21 9.54 -1.53 42.87
C LEU A 21 9.06 -1.50 41.40
N PHE A 22 8.09 -0.65 41.06
CA PHE A 22 7.64 -0.44 39.67
C PHE A 22 8.67 0.35 38.85
N PHE A 23 9.32 1.36 39.44
CA PHE A 23 10.36 2.16 38.77
C PHE A 23 11.69 1.41 38.63
N TRP A 24 12.03 0.46 39.54
CA TRP A 24 13.24 -0.36 39.42
C TRP A 24 13.08 -1.50 38.41
N ASN A 25 11.88 -2.08 38.27
CA ASN A 25 11.63 -3.14 37.28
C ASN A 25 11.35 -2.63 35.86
N GLY A 26 11.36 -1.32 35.65
CA GLY A 26 11.45 -0.73 34.33
C GLY A 26 12.84 -1.00 33.74
N LYS A 27 13.06 -2.21 33.23
CA LYS A 27 14.19 -2.46 32.33
C LYS A 27 14.05 -1.46 31.18
N SER A 28 14.86 -0.41 31.19
CA SER A 28 15.04 0.43 30.02
C SER A 28 15.35 -0.50 28.87
N CYS A 29 14.50 -0.47 27.82
CA CYS A 29 14.88 -1.00 26.53
C CYS A 29 16.14 -0.24 26.12
N SER A 30 17.30 -0.83 26.37
CA SER A 30 18.54 -0.39 25.77
C SER A 30 18.30 -0.39 24.26
N PRO A 31 18.47 0.74 23.57
CA PRO A 31 18.37 0.74 22.12
C PRO A 31 19.45 -0.22 21.63
N LEU A 32 19.05 -1.36 21.09
CA LEU A 32 19.97 -2.17 20.30
C LEU A 32 20.54 -1.23 19.24
N PRO A 33 21.88 -1.18 19.05
CA PRO A 33 22.44 -0.51 17.90
C PRO A 33 22.14 -1.42 16.71
N PHE A 34 20.87 -1.44 16.30
CA PHE A 34 20.49 -1.94 15.00
C PHE A 34 21.05 -0.93 14.00
N PHE A 35 22.29 -1.16 13.59
CA PHE A 35 22.69 -0.79 12.25
C PHE A 35 21.84 -1.64 11.30
N PHE A 36 20.58 -1.22 11.08
CA PHE A 36 19.77 -1.70 9.97
C PHE A 36 20.43 -1.20 8.70
N THR A 37 21.47 -1.87 8.23
CA THR A 37 21.66 -1.94 6.79
C THR A 37 20.46 -2.74 6.32
N ASN A 38 19.42 -2.06 5.82
CA ASN A 38 18.32 -2.74 5.15
C ASN A 38 18.92 -3.45 3.94
N ASP A 39 19.30 -4.71 4.10
CA ASP A 39 19.66 -5.58 3.00
C ASP A 39 18.37 -5.86 2.22
N CYS A 40 18.09 -4.94 1.31
CA CYS A 40 16.99 -5.01 0.36
C CYS A 40 17.49 -5.23 -1.06
N ARG A 41 18.73 -5.73 -1.22
CA ARG A 41 19.31 -6.00 -2.52
C ARG A 41 18.45 -6.97 -3.32
N LEU A 42 17.95 -8.02 -2.69
CA LEU A 42 17.07 -9.00 -3.33
C LEU A 42 15.78 -8.35 -3.85
N SER A 43 15.06 -7.64 -2.97
CA SER A 43 13.79 -7.01 -3.34
C SER A 43 13.99 -5.95 -4.41
N LEU A 44 15.06 -5.15 -4.36
CA LEU A 44 15.36 -4.15 -5.38
C LEU A 44 15.64 -4.80 -6.74
N ILE A 45 16.41 -5.89 -6.80
CA ILE A 45 16.68 -6.58 -8.06
C ILE A 45 15.39 -7.18 -8.64
N GLU A 46 14.65 -7.96 -7.83
CA GLU A 46 13.47 -8.69 -8.32
C GLU A 46 12.28 -7.75 -8.61
N SER A 47 12.22 -6.59 -7.98
CA SER A 47 11.16 -5.60 -8.21
C SER A 47 11.56 -4.47 -9.17
N ASP A 48 12.69 -4.54 -9.87
CA ASP A 48 13.20 -3.46 -10.74
C ASP A 48 13.33 -2.10 -10.02
N ASN A 49 13.95 -2.13 -8.84
CA ASN A 49 14.18 -1.01 -7.93
C ASN A 49 12.89 -0.35 -7.40
N PHE A 50 11.75 -1.03 -7.45
CA PHE A 50 10.52 -0.52 -6.89
C PHE A 50 10.40 -0.77 -5.38
N ILE A 51 10.84 -1.88 -4.83
CA ILE A 51 10.59 -2.21 -3.43
C ILE A 51 11.90 -2.47 -2.69
N CYS A 52 12.11 -1.77 -1.58
CA CYS A 52 13.22 -2.00 -0.66
C CYS A 52 12.69 -2.57 0.65
N GLU A 53 12.78 -3.88 0.80
CA GLU A 53 12.36 -4.65 1.97
C GLU A 53 13.46 -5.65 2.34
N SER A 54 13.55 -6.02 3.62
CA SER A 54 14.50 -7.06 4.03
C SER A 54 14.20 -8.38 3.33
N ASN A 55 15.21 -9.23 3.14
CA ASN A 55 15.03 -10.56 2.53
C ASN A 55 13.92 -11.38 3.20
N ALA A 56 13.76 -11.28 4.53
CA ALA A 56 12.69 -11.96 5.26
C ALA A 56 11.29 -11.47 4.83
N VAL A 57 11.09 -10.15 4.76
CA VAL A 57 9.80 -9.55 4.35
C VAL A 57 9.51 -9.81 2.87
N TRP A 58 10.52 -9.69 2.01
CA TRP A 58 10.37 -9.92 0.57
C TRP A 58 10.02 -11.37 0.26
N ASN A 59 10.65 -12.34 0.95
CA ASN A 59 10.30 -13.75 0.79
C ASN A 59 8.90 -14.06 1.30
N GLU A 60 8.50 -13.51 2.45
CA GLU A 60 7.13 -13.66 2.96
C GLU A 60 6.10 -13.09 1.96
N ARG A 61 6.36 -11.91 1.39
CA ARG A 61 5.52 -11.31 0.35
C ARG A 61 5.32 -12.23 -0.85
N LYS A 62 6.39 -12.87 -1.33
CA LYS A 62 6.30 -13.85 -2.44
C LYS A 62 5.45 -15.06 -2.05
N THR A 63 5.61 -15.58 -0.83
CA THR A 63 4.78 -16.69 -0.32
C THR A 63 3.30 -16.33 -0.22
N VAL A 64 2.98 -15.13 0.28
CA VAL A 64 1.60 -14.63 0.35
C VAL A 64 1.02 -14.45 -1.05
N TYR A 65 1.78 -13.85 -1.97
CA TYR A 65 1.38 -13.70 -3.37
C TYR A 65 1.04 -15.05 -4.00
N GLU A 66 1.93 -16.04 -3.91
CA GLU A 66 1.72 -17.36 -4.51
C GLU A 66 0.49 -18.06 -3.94
N THR A 67 0.25 -17.93 -2.64
CA THR A 67 -0.92 -18.49 -1.96
C THR A 67 -2.20 -17.84 -2.46
N GLN A 68 -2.24 -16.50 -2.48
CA GLN A 68 -3.42 -15.76 -2.91
C GLN A 68 -3.68 -15.90 -4.42
N ASP A 69 -2.64 -15.98 -5.24
CA ASP A 69 -2.75 -16.23 -6.68
C ASP A 69 -3.43 -17.58 -6.95
N LYS A 70 -3.02 -18.64 -6.24
CA LYS A 70 -3.68 -19.96 -6.32
C LYS A 70 -5.16 -19.89 -5.94
N GLU A 71 -5.54 -19.06 -4.96
CA GLU A 71 -6.95 -18.84 -4.61
C GLU A 71 -7.71 -18.05 -5.68
N ASN A 72 -7.09 -17.00 -6.23
CA ASN A 72 -7.65 -16.19 -7.31
C ASN A 72 -7.92 -17.02 -8.57
N MET A 73 -7.08 -18.02 -8.86
CA MET A 73 -7.28 -18.93 -9.99
C MET A 73 -8.46 -19.88 -9.83
N LYS A 74 -9.04 -20.01 -8.62
CA LYS A 74 -10.22 -20.85 -8.39
C LYS A 74 -11.48 -20.11 -8.85
N LYS A 75 -12.17 -20.68 -9.84
CA LYS A 75 -13.50 -20.18 -10.24
C LYS A 75 -14.51 -20.46 -9.15
N ARG A 76 -15.03 -19.41 -8.52
CA ARG A 76 -16.13 -19.50 -7.56
C ARG A 76 -17.43 -19.11 -8.25
N ASN A 77 -18.49 -19.89 -8.03
CA ASN A 77 -19.83 -19.54 -8.49
C ASN A 77 -20.58 -18.86 -7.34
N SER A 78 -20.41 -17.54 -7.22
CA SER A 78 -21.07 -16.74 -6.21
C SER A 78 -21.66 -15.47 -6.82
N ASN A 79 -22.82 -15.05 -6.32
CA ASN A 79 -23.41 -13.77 -6.68
C ASN A 79 -22.75 -12.59 -5.94
N ILE A 80 -21.86 -12.86 -4.98
CA ILE A 80 -21.08 -11.82 -4.29
C ILE A 80 -19.85 -11.51 -5.14
N PHE A 81 -19.79 -10.29 -5.68
CA PHE A 81 -18.72 -9.82 -6.57
C PHE A 81 -17.31 -10.18 -6.07
N PHE A 82 -17.00 -9.86 -4.82
CA PHE A 82 -15.68 -10.08 -4.23
C PHE A 82 -15.30 -11.56 -4.07
N LEU A 83 -16.27 -12.48 -4.11
CA LEU A 83 -15.97 -13.91 -4.08
C LEU A 83 -15.66 -14.47 -5.47
N SER A 84 -16.16 -13.83 -6.52
CA SER A 84 -16.08 -14.31 -7.91
C SER A 84 -15.06 -13.54 -8.76
N ASN A 85 -14.47 -12.47 -8.24
CA ASN A 85 -13.45 -11.68 -8.92
C ASN A 85 -12.11 -11.79 -8.20
N TRP A 86 -11.02 -11.51 -8.91
CA TRP A 86 -9.68 -11.53 -8.34
C TRP A 86 -9.52 -10.45 -7.28
N GLU A 87 -8.93 -10.86 -6.16
CA GLU A 87 -8.45 -9.95 -5.13
C GLU A 87 -7.02 -9.51 -5.44
N PRO A 88 -6.64 -8.26 -5.14
CA PRO A 88 -5.25 -7.84 -5.25
C PRO A 88 -4.34 -8.72 -4.38
N ASN A 89 -3.40 -9.44 -4.99
CA ASN A 89 -2.44 -10.30 -4.32
C ASN A 89 -1.05 -9.65 -4.15
N PHE A 90 -0.86 -8.43 -4.67
CA PHE A 90 0.37 -7.67 -4.53
C PHE A 90 0.05 -6.18 -4.28
N HIS A 91 0.58 -5.61 -3.20
CA HIS A 91 0.31 -4.23 -2.78
C HIS A 91 1.58 -3.55 -2.26
N CYS A 92 1.62 -2.21 -2.34
CA CYS A 92 2.70 -1.38 -1.82
C CYS A 92 2.34 -0.79 -0.45
N SER A 93 3.35 -0.29 0.27
CA SER A 93 3.17 0.37 1.56
C SER A 93 2.40 1.70 1.46
N HIS A 94 2.56 2.44 0.35
CA HIS A 94 1.83 3.69 0.12
C HIS A 94 0.96 3.60 -1.12
N ALA A 95 -0.27 3.16 -0.93
CA ALA A 95 -1.31 3.25 -1.95
C ALA A 95 -2.07 4.56 -1.82
N ARG A 96 -2.38 5.20 -2.95
CA ARG A 96 -3.24 6.39 -2.99
C ARG A 96 -4.33 6.20 -4.04
N ARG A 97 -5.56 6.53 -3.65
CA ARG A 97 -6.68 6.62 -4.59
C ARG A 97 -6.49 7.85 -5.50
N ILE A 98 -6.49 7.62 -6.82
CA ILE A 98 -6.47 8.67 -7.84
C ILE A 98 -7.75 8.57 -8.66
N GLY A 99 -8.48 9.68 -8.80
CA GLY A 99 -9.80 9.71 -9.43
C GLY A 99 -10.95 9.82 -8.42
N GLN A 100 -12.16 9.56 -8.91
CA GLN A 100 -13.40 9.70 -8.13
C GLN A 100 -13.51 8.64 -7.02
N MET A 101 -14.36 8.91 -6.02
CA MET A 101 -14.79 7.89 -5.06
C MET A 101 -15.79 6.93 -5.73
N GLY A 102 -15.79 5.63 -5.38
CA GLY A 102 -16.64 4.64 -6.07
C GLY A 102 -15.98 4.06 -7.32
N ASP A 103 -16.67 4.01 -8.45
CA ASP A 103 -16.10 3.53 -9.72
C ASP A 103 -15.25 4.63 -10.41
N GLY A 104 -14.48 4.25 -11.44
CA GLY A 104 -13.59 5.14 -12.21
C GLY A 104 -12.24 5.36 -11.54
N GLY A 105 -12.20 5.76 -10.26
CA GLY A 105 -10.94 5.98 -9.54
C GLY A 105 -10.18 4.68 -9.22
N LYS A 106 -8.84 4.71 -9.27
CA LYS A 106 -7.98 3.53 -9.02
C LYS A 106 -7.03 3.76 -7.84
N TRP A 107 -6.65 2.67 -7.17
CA TRP A 107 -5.56 2.70 -6.19
C TRP A 107 -4.23 2.57 -6.91
N VAL A 108 -3.35 3.55 -6.74
CA VAL A 108 -2.04 3.62 -7.39
C VAL A 108 -0.96 3.48 -6.34
N CYS A 109 0.03 2.65 -6.62
CA CYS A 109 1.18 2.44 -5.75
C CYS A 109 2.25 3.52 -5.91
N ASP A 110 2.68 4.07 -4.78
CA ASP A 110 3.73 5.09 -4.66
C ASP A 110 3.72 6.18 -5.74
N PRO A 111 2.59 6.86 -6.01
CA PRO A 111 2.52 7.83 -7.12
C PRO A 111 3.48 9.02 -6.94
N HIS A 112 3.94 9.29 -5.71
CA HIS A 112 4.96 10.30 -5.44
C HIS A 112 6.32 9.97 -6.09
N ARG A 113 6.66 8.68 -6.25
CA ARG A 113 7.91 8.24 -6.90
C ARG A 113 7.84 8.40 -8.40
N LEU A 114 6.68 8.10 -8.99
CA LEU A 114 6.42 8.35 -10.41
C LEU A 114 6.50 9.84 -10.73
N LYS A 115 5.92 10.70 -9.87
CA LYS A 115 5.96 12.16 -10.02
C LYS A 115 7.39 12.74 -10.02
N ALA A 116 8.35 12.06 -9.38
CA ALA A 116 9.74 12.48 -9.36
C ALA A 116 10.52 12.06 -10.64
N ARG A 117 9.95 11.19 -11.49
CA ARG A 117 10.60 10.76 -12.74
C ARG A 117 10.36 11.80 -13.84
N PRO A 118 11.41 12.37 -14.46
CA PRO A 118 11.23 13.43 -15.46
C PRO A 118 10.54 12.94 -16.74
N ASN A 119 10.82 11.70 -17.14
CA ASN A 119 10.18 11.02 -18.27
C ASN A 119 9.32 9.89 -17.72
N CYS A 120 8.01 10.08 -17.71
CA CYS A 120 7.07 9.07 -17.27
C CYS A 120 6.04 8.79 -18.36
N LEU A 121 5.76 7.49 -18.52
CA LEU A 121 4.84 6.94 -19.49
C LEU A 121 3.84 6.07 -18.74
N ILE A 122 2.56 6.33 -18.97
CA ILE A 122 1.45 5.62 -18.33
C ILE A 122 0.65 4.94 -19.43
N TYR A 123 0.50 3.62 -19.30
CA TYR A 123 -0.44 2.84 -20.10
C TYR A 123 -1.69 2.56 -19.25
N SER A 124 -2.85 2.99 -19.71
CA SER A 124 -4.15 2.75 -19.06
C SER A 124 -5.03 1.91 -19.97
N ALA A 125 -5.47 0.74 -19.52
CA ALA A 125 -6.26 -0.19 -20.33
C ALA A 125 -7.66 -0.37 -19.73
N GLY A 126 -8.67 -0.40 -20.59
CA GLY A 126 -10.07 -0.65 -20.19
C GLY A 126 -10.78 0.58 -19.64
N SER A 127 -10.53 1.76 -20.22
CA SER A 127 -11.20 3.02 -19.83
C SER A 127 -12.72 2.95 -19.95
N ASN A 128 -13.26 2.12 -20.86
CA ASN A 128 -14.68 2.00 -21.16
C ASN A 128 -15.36 3.35 -21.49
N GLY A 129 -14.58 4.32 -21.98
CA GLY A 129 -15.02 5.70 -22.25
C GLY A 129 -15.04 6.63 -21.03
N ASP A 130 -14.73 6.13 -19.83
CA ASP A 130 -14.50 6.95 -18.64
C ASP A 130 -13.01 7.27 -18.51
N PHE A 131 -12.66 8.54 -18.77
CA PHE A 131 -11.29 9.04 -18.67
C PHE A 131 -10.99 9.73 -17.33
N GLY A 132 -11.86 9.57 -16.32
CA GLY A 132 -11.73 10.24 -15.04
C GLY A 132 -10.42 9.92 -14.33
N PHE A 133 -9.93 8.68 -14.44
CA PHE A 133 -8.65 8.28 -13.87
C PHE A 133 -7.47 9.02 -14.55
N GLU A 134 -7.44 9.03 -15.88
CA GLU A 134 -6.39 9.64 -16.71
C GLU A 134 -6.33 11.15 -16.47
N VAL A 135 -7.49 11.81 -16.38
CA VAL A 135 -7.59 13.24 -16.04
C VAL A 135 -6.95 13.51 -14.68
N HIS A 136 -7.28 12.72 -13.66
CA HIS A 136 -6.70 12.91 -12.32
C HIS A 136 -5.22 12.56 -12.27
N MET A 137 -4.77 11.56 -13.02
CA MET A 137 -3.35 11.25 -13.18
C MET A 137 -2.60 12.39 -13.83
N LYS A 138 -3.16 13.00 -14.89
CA LYS A 138 -2.59 14.17 -15.56
C LYS A 138 -2.51 15.37 -14.62
N ASN A 139 -3.49 15.57 -13.74
CA ASN A 139 -3.43 16.63 -12.73
C ASN A 139 -2.32 16.41 -11.69
N VAL A 140 -2.09 15.15 -11.27
CA VAL A 140 -1.06 14.82 -10.27
C VAL A 140 0.35 14.82 -10.89
N MET A 141 0.47 14.38 -12.14
CA MET A 141 1.71 14.23 -12.89
C MET A 141 1.55 14.79 -14.31
N PRO A 142 1.53 16.13 -14.46
CA PRO A 142 1.23 16.79 -15.73
C PRO A 142 2.24 16.52 -16.84
N HIS A 143 3.47 16.16 -16.46
CA HIS A 143 4.55 15.84 -17.38
C HIS A 143 4.46 14.43 -17.97
N CYS A 144 3.65 13.52 -17.40
CA CYS A 144 3.56 12.16 -17.94
C CYS A 144 2.78 12.12 -19.25
N GLU A 145 3.29 11.32 -20.17
CA GLU A 145 2.56 10.89 -21.35
C GLU A 145 1.62 9.74 -20.97
N ILE A 146 0.36 9.81 -21.40
CA ILE A 146 -0.65 8.81 -21.07
C ILE A 146 -1.17 8.22 -22.37
N HIS A 147 -1.08 6.91 -22.51
CA HIS A 147 -1.68 6.14 -23.60
C HIS A 147 -2.84 5.33 -23.03
N THR A 148 -4.04 5.53 -23.58
CA THR A 148 -5.23 4.82 -23.13
C THR A 148 -5.70 3.84 -24.18
N PHE A 149 -6.04 2.63 -23.76
CA PHE A 149 -6.42 1.52 -24.63
C PHE A 149 -7.81 1.04 -24.28
N ASP A 150 -8.63 0.83 -25.30
CA ASP A 150 -9.91 0.14 -25.17
C ASP A 150 -10.28 -0.56 -26.47
N GLN A 151 -11.11 -1.59 -26.37
CA GLN A 151 -11.66 -2.32 -27.52
C GLN A 151 -12.62 -1.45 -28.35
N ARG A 152 -13.38 -0.59 -27.67
CA ARG A 152 -14.30 0.35 -28.31
C ARG A 152 -13.60 1.66 -28.58
N ARG A 153 -14.05 2.36 -29.62
CA ARG A 153 -13.48 3.66 -29.98
C ARG A 153 -14.10 4.75 -29.10
N TYR A 154 -13.23 5.51 -28.45
CA TYR A 154 -13.60 6.67 -27.64
C TYR A 154 -12.73 7.88 -27.99
N THR A 155 -13.14 9.05 -27.50
CA THR A 155 -12.37 10.29 -27.64
C THR A 155 -11.83 10.68 -26.27
N CYS A 156 -10.50 10.58 -26.11
CA CYS A 156 -9.85 11.09 -24.91
C CYS A 156 -9.92 12.62 -24.87
N PRO A 157 -10.07 13.25 -23.68
CA PRO A 157 -9.99 14.69 -23.56
C PRO A 157 -8.68 15.26 -24.10
N GLN A 158 -8.74 16.45 -24.69
CA GLN A 158 -7.57 17.14 -25.23
C GLN A 158 -6.50 17.33 -24.14
N ASN A 159 -5.23 17.12 -24.51
CA ASN A 159 -4.07 17.26 -23.63
C ASN A 159 -4.02 16.31 -22.42
N VAL A 160 -4.90 15.31 -22.36
CA VAL A 160 -4.90 14.32 -21.27
C VAL A 160 -4.17 13.05 -21.69
N CYS A 161 -4.59 12.42 -22.79
CA CYS A 161 -4.04 11.16 -23.23
C CYS A 161 -4.12 10.97 -24.75
N ILE A 162 -3.34 10.02 -25.25
CA ILE A 162 -3.40 9.50 -26.61
C ILE A 162 -4.22 8.21 -26.57
N PHE A 163 -5.32 8.17 -27.31
CA PHE A 163 -6.21 7.01 -27.33
C PHE A 163 -5.83 6.01 -28.42
N HIS A 164 -5.87 4.72 -28.08
CA HIS A 164 -5.58 3.60 -28.97
C HIS A 164 -6.74 2.61 -28.90
N GLN A 165 -7.32 2.30 -30.06
CA GLN A 165 -8.31 1.24 -30.14
C GLN A 165 -7.59 -0.11 -30.29
N ILE A 166 -7.60 -0.93 -29.25
CA ILE A 166 -6.93 -2.24 -29.22
C ILE A 166 -7.79 -3.27 -28.49
N THR A 167 -7.82 -4.48 -29.04
CA THR A 167 -8.41 -5.66 -28.39
C THR A 167 -7.32 -6.54 -27.81
N PHE A 168 -7.41 -6.87 -26.53
CA PHE A 168 -6.50 -7.82 -25.88
C PHE A 168 -7.06 -9.25 -25.97
N GLY A 169 -6.23 -10.19 -26.39
CA GLY A 169 -6.64 -11.58 -26.55
C GLY A 169 -7.74 -11.75 -27.60
N ASN A 170 -8.69 -12.62 -27.32
CA ASN A 170 -9.81 -12.95 -28.20
C ASN A 170 -10.95 -11.91 -28.19
N GLY A 171 -10.97 -10.96 -27.24
CA GLY A 171 -11.96 -9.88 -27.23
C GLY A 171 -13.42 -10.33 -27.12
N THR A 172 -13.65 -11.56 -26.67
CA THR A 172 -14.97 -12.20 -26.49
C THR A 172 -15.28 -12.38 -25.02
#